data_AF-A0A9D1HTY7-F1
#
_entry.id   AF-A0A9D1HTY7-F1
#
_cell.length_a   1.000
_cell.length_b   1.000
_cell.length_c   1.000
_cell.angle_alpha   90.00
_cell.angle_beta   90.00
_cell.angle_gamma   90.00
#
_symmetry.space_group_name_H-M   'P 1'
#
loop_
_entity.id
_entity.type
_entity.pdbx_description
1 polymer ?
#
loop_
_entity_poly.entity_id
_entity_poly.type
_entity_poly.pdbx_seq_one_letter_code
_entity_poly.pdbx_strand_id
1 'polypeptide(L)'
;MKKLLLIFLSIFLFTGCFIHRLSISQKDVSSIAYDEDTIQKEDYQEILEILNKIDFHEVKEEESSMHQLLIHTKNEIFQLQISEANTIHYKKDQKIYISKETNEVKKLVKVMEKLTKKYRDTSFLNINMQNTLDSKENDFIVRIDKEDQYIKLTSSEGIRNFKIHRLDYFDDQYHDVDLLYEKNVISPDEAVYIRIKIPEKIGTIKISFETKNGYIYTAIPTLSDDKNKLNLHESITPK
;
A
#
# COMPACT_ATOMS: atom_id res chain seq x y z
N MET A 1 32.99 18.62 71.54
CA MET A 1 32.78 19.15 70.18
C MET A 1 31.82 18.22 69.45
N LYS A 2 30.51 18.37 69.66
CA LYS A 2 29.52 18.74 68.63
C LYS A 2 29.90 18.33 67.19
N LYS A 3 29.31 17.19 66.78
CA LYS A 3 28.66 16.89 65.49
C LYS A 3 29.24 17.57 64.23
N LEU A 4 29.76 16.77 63.31
CA LEU A 4 29.29 16.84 61.93
C LEU A 4 29.33 15.44 61.29
N LEU A 5 28.18 14.81 61.36
CA LEU A 5 27.82 13.60 60.67
C LEU A 5 27.60 14.00 59.20
N LEU A 6 28.56 13.70 58.32
CA LEU A 6 28.43 13.95 56.89
C LEU A 6 27.58 12.83 56.25
N ILE A 7 26.31 12.82 56.64
CA ILE A 7 25.20 12.28 55.84
C ILE A 7 24.62 13.47 55.08
N PHE A 8 24.11 13.21 53.87
CA PHE A 8 23.60 14.13 52.84
C PHE A 8 24.63 14.40 51.74
N LEU A 9 24.38 14.09 50.47
CA LEU A 9 23.18 13.54 49.85
C LEU A 9 23.66 13.03 48.49
N SER A 10 23.53 11.73 48.26
CA SER A 10 23.55 11.13 46.94
C SER A 10 22.37 11.67 46.13
N ILE A 11 22.48 12.89 45.60
CA ILE A 11 21.66 13.29 44.45
C ILE A 11 22.35 12.64 43.26
N PHE A 12 22.10 11.34 43.09
CA PHE A 12 21.99 10.80 41.75
C PHE A 12 20.93 11.68 41.07
N LEU A 13 21.37 12.64 40.26
CA LEU A 13 20.55 13.14 39.17
C LEU A 13 20.40 11.97 38.20
N PHE A 14 19.56 10.99 38.59
CA PHE A 14 18.75 10.28 37.62
C PHE A 14 17.86 11.37 37.01
N THR A 15 18.39 12.12 36.06
CA THR A 15 17.58 12.57 34.93
C THR A 15 17.12 11.27 34.28
N GLY A 16 16.09 10.66 34.87
CA GLY A 16 15.51 9.42 34.40
C GLY A 16 15.13 9.70 32.96
N CYS A 17 15.85 9.09 32.03
CA CYS A 17 15.40 9.01 30.67
C CYS A 17 14.11 8.18 30.78
N PHE A 18 12.97 8.85 30.87
CA PHE A 18 11.68 8.18 31.00
C PHE A 18 11.46 7.43 29.69
N ILE A 19 11.74 6.13 29.74
CA ILE A 19 11.47 5.22 28.64
C ILE A 19 9.96 5.08 28.57
N HIS A 20 9.40 5.51 27.45
CA HIS A 20 8.01 5.26 27.10
C HIS A 20 7.95 4.09 26.13
N ARG A 21 7.04 3.14 26.40
CA ARG A 21 6.72 2.06 25.46
C ARG A 21 5.29 2.21 25.03
N LEU A 22 5.07 2.04 23.73
CA LEU A 22 3.71 1.86 23.22
C LEU A 22 3.18 0.51 23.71
N SER A 23 1.90 0.48 24.06
CA SER A 23 1.19 -0.74 24.46
C SER A 23 -0.11 -0.81 23.68
N ILE A 24 0.01 -1.16 22.41
CA ILE A 24 -1.11 -1.24 21.48
C ILE A 24 -1.54 -2.70 21.37
N SER A 25 -2.78 -2.99 21.78
CA SER A 25 -3.36 -4.34 21.65
C SER A 25 -4.05 -4.50 20.29
N GLN A 26 -3.80 -5.61 19.61
CA GLN A 26 -4.41 -5.90 18.30
C GLN A 26 -5.94 -5.84 18.31
N LYS A 27 -6.59 -6.24 19.42
CA LYS A 27 -8.06 -6.20 19.57
C LYS A 27 -8.64 -4.78 19.58
N ASP A 28 -7.79 -3.78 19.79
CA ASP A 28 -8.17 -2.37 19.90
C ASP A 28 -7.81 -1.58 18.64
N VAL A 29 -7.11 -2.20 17.68
CA VAL A 29 -6.75 -1.60 16.39
C VAL A 29 -7.88 -1.76 15.38
N SER A 30 -8.34 -0.65 14.80
CA SER A 30 -9.32 -0.63 13.72
C SER A 30 -8.67 -0.58 12.34
N SER A 31 -7.53 0.10 12.20
CA SER A 31 -6.77 0.16 10.95
C SER A 31 -5.29 0.50 11.19
N ILE A 32 -4.44 0.06 10.27
CA ILE A 32 -3.04 0.48 10.16
C ILE A 32 -2.80 0.93 8.71
N ALA A 33 -2.15 2.08 8.52
CA ALA A 33 -1.71 2.56 7.22
C ALA A 33 -0.23 2.96 7.27
N TYR A 34 0.50 2.68 6.20
CA TYR A 34 1.90 3.09 6.01
C TYR A 34 1.99 3.90 4.73
N ASP A 35 2.27 5.20 4.85
CA ASP A 35 2.12 6.19 3.79
C ASP A 35 0.72 6.11 3.16
N GLU A 36 0.63 5.79 1.88
CA GLU A 36 -0.62 5.63 1.13
C GLU A 36 -1.20 4.20 1.21
N ASP A 37 -0.44 3.25 1.77
CA ASP A 37 -0.81 1.83 1.78
C ASP A 37 -1.63 1.47 3.03
N THR A 38 -2.77 0.83 2.82
CA THR A 38 -3.56 0.24 3.93
C THR A 38 -3.06 -1.16 4.21
N ILE A 39 -2.63 -1.40 5.44
CA ILE A 39 -2.15 -2.71 5.87
C ILE A 39 -3.34 -3.66 6.05
N GLN A 40 -3.18 -4.90 5.59
CA GLN A 40 -4.16 -5.96 5.77
C GLN A 40 -4.20 -6.46 7.21
N LYS A 41 -5.39 -6.80 7.71
CA LYS A 41 -5.60 -7.14 9.13
C LYS A 41 -4.80 -8.35 9.58
N GLU A 42 -4.56 -9.33 8.70
CA GLU A 42 -3.70 -10.48 8.99
C GLU A 42 -2.24 -10.09 9.31
N ASP A 43 -1.76 -8.96 8.78
CA ASP A 43 -0.37 -8.52 8.95
C ASP A 43 -0.19 -7.61 10.18
N TYR A 44 -1.28 -7.24 10.90
CA TYR A 44 -1.21 -6.33 12.07
C TYR A 44 -0.35 -6.87 13.20
N GLN A 45 -0.41 -8.17 13.46
CA GLN A 45 0.28 -8.75 14.61
C GLN A 45 1.81 -8.54 14.52
N GLU A 46 2.40 -8.78 13.35
CA GLU A 46 3.84 -8.61 13.13
C GLU A 46 4.29 -7.17 13.41
N ILE A 47 3.52 -6.19 12.96
CA ILE A 47 3.78 -4.76 13.17
C ILE A 47 3.74 -4.41 14.66
N LEU A 48 2.65 -4.78 15.33
CA LEU A 48 2.42 -4.42 16.74
C LEU A 48 3.42 -5.11 17.68
N GLU A 49 3.82 -6.34 17.37
CA GLU A 49 4.84 -7.06 18.14
C GLU A 49 6.21 -6.38 18.11
N ILE A 50 6.58 -5.77 16.97
CA ILE A 50 7.82 -5.00 16.85
C ILE A 50 7.64 -3.64 17.55
N LEU A 51 6.56 -2.93 17.25
CA LEU A 51 6.33 -1.57 17.74
C LEU A 51 6.27 -1.50 19.28
N ASN A 52 5.62 -2.48 19.92
CA ASN A 52 5.50 -2.55 21.38
C ASN A 52 6.84 -2.88 22.09
N LYS A 53 7.90 -3.23 21.33
CA LYS A 53 9.27 -3.44 21.85
C LYS A 53 10.15 -2.21 21.70
N ILE A 54 9.67 -1.15 21.04
CA ILE A 54 10.45 0.06 20.82
C ILE A 54 10.42 0.91 22.09
N ASP A 55 11.61 1.26 22.58
CA ASP A 55 11.82 2.20 23.67
C ASP A 55 11.87 3.63 23.10
N PHE A 56 10.99 4.50 23.59
CA PHE A 56 10.93 5.90 23.22
C PHE A 56 11.40 6.81 24.36
N HIS A 57 12.02 7.92 24.01
CA HIS A 57 12.52 8.92 24.94
C HIS A 57 11.94 10.29 24.62
N GLU A 58 11.55 11.05 25.64
CA GLU A 58 11.04 12.41 25.47
C GLU A 58 12.16 13.34 24.96
N VAL A 59 11.88 14.11 23.91
CA VAL A 59 12.78 15.12 23.32
C VAL A 59 12.05 16.44 23.09
N LYS A 60 12.83 17.50 22.84
CA LYS A 60 12.32 18.87 22.65
C LYS A 60 12.07 19.25 21.20
N GLU A 61 12.71 18.56 20.27
CA GLU A 61 12.71 18.91 18.85
C GLU A 61 12.34 17.68 18.01
N GLU A 62 11.64 17.94 16.91
CA GLU A 62 11.32 16.93 15.91
C GLU A 62 12.50 16.72 14.96
N GLU A 63 12.63 15.49 14.49
CA GLU A 63 13.49 15.17 13.34
C GLU A 63 12.66 15.19 12.06
N SER A 64 13.29 15.51 10.92
CA SER A 64 12.66 15.38 9.62
C SER A 64 12.22 13.94 9.37
N SER A 65 10.99 13.75 8.90
CA SER A 65 10.43 12.44 8.55
C SER A 65 10.24 12.27 7.05
N MET A 66 10.27 11.01 6.62
CA MET A 66 10.04 10.62 5.23
C MET A 66 8.76 9.80 5.08
N HIS A 67 8.52 8.91 6.04
CA HIS A 67 7.40 7.98 6.03
C HIS A 67 6.49 8.17 7.23
N GLN A 68 5.22 7.81 7.08
CA GLN A 68 4.21 7.89 8.13
C GLN A 68 3.55 6.53 8.36
N LEU A 69 3.60 6.05 9.61
CA LEU A 69 2.81 4.92 10.09
C LEU A 69 1.66 5.44 10.95
N LEU A 70 0.43 5.22 10.50
CA LEU A 70 -0.80 5.63 11.17
C LEU A 70 -1.50 4.39 11.75
N ILE A 71 -1.79 4.40 13.05
CA ILE A 71 -2.50 3.31 13.73
C ILE A 71 -3.74 3.89 14.39
N HIS A 72 -4.91 3.52 13.88
CA HIS A 72 -6.18 3.88 14.50
C HIS A 72 -6.55 2.81 15.52
N THR A 73 -6.79 3.25 16.75
CA THR A 73 -7.33 2.41 17.80
C THR A 73 -8.72 2.90 18.22
N LYS A 74 -9.40 2.14 19.08
CA LYS A 74 -10.68 2.57 19.68
C LYS A 74 -10.60 3.90 20.42
N ASN A 75 -9.44 4.23 21.00
CA ASN A 75 -9.30 5.35 21.94
C ASN A 75 -8.41 6.48 21.43
N GLU A 76 -7.45 6.18 20.55
CA GLU A 76 -6.47 7.15 20.07
C GLU A 76 -5.95 6.80 18.67
N ILE A 77 -5.39 7.80 18.00
CA ILE A 77 -4.68 7.66 16.73
C ILE A 77 -3.19 7.86 17.02
N PHE A 78 -2.38 6.85 16.72
CA PHE A 78 -0.93 6.99 16.75
C PHE A 78 -0.45 7.38 15.36
N GLN A 79 0.11 8.59 15.26
CA GLN A 79 0.81 9.04 14.06
C GLN A 79 2.31 8.97 14.34
N LEU A 80 2.93 7.89 13.87
CA LEU A 80 4.37 7.70 13.95
C LEU A 80 5.03 8.17 12.65
N GLN A 81 6.12 8.88 12.80
CA GLN A 81 6.90 9.50 11.73
C GLN A 81 8.26 8.82 11.71
N ILE A 82 8.64 8.27 10.56
CA ILE A 82 9.87 7.50 10.38
C ILE A 82 10.79 8.27 9.44
N SER A 83 12.03 8.52 9.87
CA SER A 83 13.05 9.22 9.09
C SER A 83 13.88 8.24 8.23
N GLU A 84 14.61 8.79 7.24
CA GLU A 84 15.60 8.02 6.46
C GLU A 84 16.68 7.36 7.33
N ALA A 85 17.01 7.97 8.46
CA ALA A 85 17.98 7.44 9.42
C ALA A 85 17.42 6.29 10.28
N ASN A 86 16.22 5.77 9.97
CA ASN A 86 15.50 4.80 10.78
C ASN A 86 15.31 5.29 12.22
N THR A 87 15.03 6.58 12.40
CA THR A 87 14.51 7.13 13.65
C THR A 87 12.99 7.15 13.54
N ILE A 88 12.29 6.78 14.62
CA ILE A 88 10.84 6.90 14.70
C ILE A 88 10.47 7.90 15.80
N HIS A 89 9.52 8.79 15.52
CA HIS A 89 8.98 9.68 16.53
C HIS A 89 7.47 9.79 16.45
N TYR A 90 6.85 10.17 17.55
CA TYR A 90 5.42 10.52 17.59
C TYR A 90 5.18 11.59 18.66
N LYS A 91 4.02 12.23 18.58
CA LYS A 91 3.59 13.25 19.54
C LYS A 91 2.46 12.73 20.42
N LYS A 92 2.52 13.02 21.72
CA LYS A 92 1.44 12.76 22.67
C LYS A 92 1.45 13.82 23.75
N ASP A 93 0.29 14.41 24.04
CA ASP A 93 0.13 15.45 25.07
C ASP A 93 1.14 16.61 24.96
N GLN A 94 1.35 17.12 23.73
CA GLN A 94 2.34 18.16 23.39
C GLN A 94 3.82 17.78 23.61
N LYS A 95 4.10 16.53 23.95
CA LYS A 95 5.46 15.98 24.07
C LYS A 95 5.84 15.19 22.83
N ILE A 96 7.12 15.24 22.49
CA ILE A 96 7.69 14.49 21.37
C ILE A 96 8.46 13.30 21.96
N TYR A 97 8.17 12.11 21.44
CA TYR A 97 8.81 10.87 21.85
C TYR A 97 9.57 10.30 20.66
N ILE A 98 10.85 9.98 20.85
CA ILE A 98 11.73 9.49 19.79
C ILE A 98 12.37 8.16 20.18
N SER A 99 12.48 7.25 19.22
CA SER A 99 13.39 6.12 19.27
C SER A 99 14.37 6.24 18.10
N LYS A 100 15.66 6.34 18.44
CA LYS A 100 16.74 6.40 17.45
C LYS A 100 16.86 5.07 16.70
N GLU A 101 17.80 5.01 15.77
CA GLU A 101 18.14 3.81 15.00
C GLU A 101 18.44 2.59 15.92
N THR A 102 17.40 1.84 16.28
CA THR A 102 17.50 0.59 17.03
C THR A 102 17.22 -0.58 16.10
N ASN A 103 17.61 -1.79 16.53
CA ASN A 103 17.30 -3.01 15.79
C ASN A 103 15.80 -3.18 15.53
N GLU A 104 14.95 -2.72 16.44
CA GLU A 104 13.50 -2.86 16.30
C GLU A 104 12.92 -1.86 15.32
N VAL A 105 13.43 -0.62 15.27
CA VAL A 105 13.02 0.34 14.22
C VAL A 105 13.44 -0.15 12.84
N LYS A 106 14.66 -0.68 12.69
CA LYS A 106 15.11 -1.30 11.42
C LYS A 106 14.24 -2.46 10.99
N LYS A 107 13.81 -3.31 11.93
CA LYS A 107 12.90 -4.43 11.62
C LYS A 107 11.54 -3.91 11.18
N LEU A 108 10.99 -2.91 11.87
CA LEU A 108 9.71 -2.29 11.51
C LEU A 108 9.75 -1.77 10.07
N VAL A 109 10.78 -0.99 9.71
CA VAL A 109 10.96 -0.44 8.36
C VAL A 109 11.01 -1.55 7.30
N LYS A 110 11.83 -2.58 7.52
CA LYS A 110 11.91 -3.73 6.60
C LYS A 110 10.60 -4.47 6.43
N VAL A 111 9.81 -4.63 7.51
CA VAL A 111 8.49 -5.23 7.44
C VAL A 111 7.55 -4.33 6.61
N MET A 112 7.57 -3.01 6.82
CA MET A 112 6.74 -2.08 6.05
C MET A 112 7.09 -2.14 4.56
N GLU A 113 8.37 -2.05 4.20
CA GLU A 113 8.84 -2.16 2.81
C GLU A 113 8.41 -3.48 2.15
N LYS A 114 8.52 -4.59 2.89
CA LYS A 114 8.11 -5.91 2.41
C LYS A 114 6.59 -5.98 2.18
N LEU A 115 5.79 -5.41 3.09
CA LEU A 115 4.33 -5.39 2.96
C LEU A 115 3.89 -4.50 1.79
N THR A 116 4.44 -3.29 1.66
CA THR A 116 4.19 -2.42 0.49
C THR A 116 4.51 -3.15 -0.81
N LYS A 117 5.66 -3.85 -0.88
CA LYS A 117 6.01 -4.65 -2.05
C LYS A 117 5.04 -5.82 -2.28
N LYS A 118 4.64 -6.54 -1.24
CA LYS A 118 3.65 -7.64 -1.30
C LYS A 118 2.33 -7.15 -1.87
N TYR A 119 1.84 -6.00 -1.42
CA TYR A 119 0.52 -5.48 -1.80
C TYR A 119 0.50 -4.89 -3.21
N ARG A 120 1.61 -4.29 -3.64
CA ARG A 120 1.78 -3.68 -4.96
C ARG A 120 2.35 -4.65 -6.02
N ASP A 121 2.59 -5.91 -5.66
CA ASP A 121 3.12 -6.92 -6.58
C ASP A 121 2.12 -7.21 -7.70
N THR A 122 2.56 -7.09 -8.96
CA THR A 122 1.78 -7.41 -10.17
C THR A 122 2.41 -8.55 -10.95
N SER A 123 3.41 -9.25 -10.40
CA SER A 123 4.12 -10.34 -11.10
C SER A 123 3.22 -11.53 -11.48
N PHE A 124 2.06 -11.66 -10.85
CA PHE A 124 1.05 -12.65 -11.17
C PHE A 124 0.28 -12.35 -12.47
N LEU A 125 0.38 -11.13 -12.99
CA LEU A 125 -0.43 -10.60 -14.09
C LEU A 125 0.39 -10.52 -15.38
N ASN A 126 -0.22 -10.89 -16.50
CA ASN A 126 0.30 -10.64 -17.83
C ASN A 126 -0.81 -10.03 -18.69
N ILE A 127 -0.54 -8.85 -19.25
CA ILE A 127 -1.42 -8.16 -20.19
C ILE A 127 -0.62 -7.88 -21.47
N ASN A 128 -1.09 -8.40 -22.60
CA ASN A 128 -0.45 -8.23 -23.89
C ASN A 128 -1.45 -8.03 -25.01
N MET A 129 -0.98 -7.47 -26.12
CA MET A 129 -1.76 -7.30 -27.32
C MET A 129 -1.56 -8.48 -28.27
N GLN A 130 -2.63 -8.93 -28.91
CA GLN A 130 -2.62 -10.00 -29.90
C GLN A 130 -3.52 -9.64 -31.09
N ASN A 131 -3.14 -10.05 -32.30
CA ASN A 131 -3.90 -9.80 -33.53
C ASN A 131 -4.77 -11.01 -33.94
N THR A 132 -4.81 -12.06 -33.12
CA THR A 132 -5.57 -13.28 -33.36
C THR A 132 -6.18 -13.75 -32.04
N LEU A 133 -7.39 -14.29 -32.11
CA LEU A 133 -8.07 -14.89 -30.95
C LEU A 133 -7.66 -16.36 -30.83
N ASP A 134 -6.90 -16.70 -29.78
CA ASP A 134 -6.50 -18.07 -29.41
C ASP A 134 -7.16 -18.48 -28.08
N SER A 135 -8.50 -18.49 -28.05
CA SER A 135 -9.29 -18.74 -26.84
C SER A 135 -9.60 -20.23 -26.63
N LYS A 136 -9.62 -20.65 -25.37
CA LYS A 136 -10.17 -21.92 -24.88
C LYS A 136 -11.64 -21.76 -24.51
N GLU A 137 -12.33 -22.88 -24.30
CA GLU A 137 -13.77 -22.95 -24.01
C GLU A 137 -14.19 -22.09 -22.80
N ASN A 138 -13.36 -22.03 -21.75
CA ASN A 138 -13.68 -21.33 -20.51
C ASN A 138 -13.18 -19.87 -20.47
N ASP A 139 -12.49 -19.41 -21.52
CA ASP A 139 -11.93 -18.06 -21.53
C ASP A 139 -13.04 -17.00 -21.59
N PHE A 140 -12.82 -15.87 -20.93
CA PHE A 140 -13.76 -14.76 -20.92
C PHE A 140 -13.52 -13.83 -22.11
N ILE A 141 -14.44 -13.82 -23.07
CA ILE A 141 -14.32 -13.01 -24.28
C ILE A 141 -15.23 -11.79 -24.20
N VAL A 142 -14.61 -10.62 -24.16
CA VAL A 142 -15.23 -9.29 -24.19
C VAL A 142 -15.12 -8.70 -25.60
N ARG A 143 -16.23 -8.18 -26.15
CA ARG A 143 -16.29 -7.62 -27.51
C ARG A 143 -16.81 -6.18 -27.49
N ILE A 144 -15.89 -5.22 -27.40
CA ILE A 144 -16.23 -3.78 -27.32
C ILE A 144 -16.50 -3.20 -28.70
N ASP A 145 -15.72 -3.58 -29.71
CA ASP A 145 -15.92 -3.16 -31.10
C ASP A 145 -15.81 -4.34 -32.08
N LYS A 146 -15.61 -4.04 -33.37
CA LYS A 146 -15.55 -5.01 -34.49
C LYS A 146 -14.12 -5.24 -35.00
N GLU A 147 -13.10 -4.84 -34.25
CA GLU A 147 -11.71 -4.84 -34.70
C GLU A 147 -11.06 -6.20 -34.44
N ASP A 148 -9.96 -6.50 -35.13
CA ASP A 148 -9.26 -7.79 -35.01
C ASP A 148 -8.08 -7.74 -34.02
N GLN A 149 -8.04 -6.71 -33.17
CA GLN A 149 -7.06 -6.53 -32.11
C GLN A 149 -7.64 -6.91 -30.74
N TYR A 150 -6.84 -7.62 -29.95
CA TYR A 150 -7.23 -8.13 -28.65
C TYR A 150 -6.20 -7.73 -27.59
N ILE A 151 -6.67 -7.30 -26.43
CA ILE A 151 -5.89 -7.32 -25.20
C ILE A 151 -6.15 -8.67 -24.54
N LYS A 152 -5.11 -9.49 -24.39
CA LYS A 152 -5.15 -10.72 -23.62
C LYS A 152 -4.62 -10.44 -22.22
N LEU A 153 -5.43 -10.77 -21.23
CA LEU A 153 -5.08 -10.70 -19.82
C LEU A 153 -5.13 -12.10 -19.21
N THR A 154 -4.10 -12.47 -18.45
CA THR A 154 -4.00 -13.72 -17.71
C THR A 154 -3.45 -13.46 -16.31
N SER A 155 -3.94 -14.17 -15.30
CA SER A 155 -3.51 -14.03 -13.91
C SER A 155 -3.26 -15.40 -13.30
N SER A 156 -2.10 -15.63 -12.70
CA SER A 156 -1.81 -16.89 -11.98
C SER A 156 -2.52 -17.02 -10.63
N GLU A 157 -3.17 -15.95 -10.16
CA GLU A 157 -3.85 -15.89 -8.86
C GLU A 157 -5.37 -15.75 -9.00
N GLY A 158 -5.87 -15.72 -10.24
CA GLY A 158 -7.24 -15.36 -10.53
C GLY A 158 -7.49 -13.87 -10.36
N ILE A 159 -8.71 -13.43 -10.69
CA ILE A 159 -9.12 -12.03 -10.62
C ILE A 159 -10.51 -11.95 -10.00
N ARG A 160 -10.72 -10.96 -9.14
CA ARG A 160 -12.03 -10.67 -8.54
C ARG A 160 -12.55 -9.30 -8.95
N ASN A 161 -13.87 -9.18 -9.05
CA ASN A 161 -14.56 -7.93 -9.37
C ASN A 161 -13.97 -7.23 -10.61
N PHE A 162 -13.74 -8.02 -11.66
CA PHE A 162 -13.23 -7.52 -12.93
C PHE A 162 -14.26 -6.61 -13.58
N LYS A 163 -13.82 -5.44 -14.01
CA LYS A 163 -14.65 -4.42 -14.65
C LYS A 163 -13.91 -3.76 -15.80
N ILE A 164 -14.67 -3.38 -16.82
CA ILE A 164 -14.20 -2.50 -17.89
C ILE A 164 -15.14 -1.31 -17.96
N HIS A 165 -14.59 -0.11 -17.82
CA HIS A 165 -15.32 1.13 -18.03
C HIS A 165 -14.90 1.80 -19.33
N ARG A 166 -15.83 2.48 -20.01
CA ARG A 166 -15.50 3.50 -21.00
C ARG A 166 -14.97 4.74 -20.27
N LEU A 167 -13.94 5.34 -20.84
CA LEU A 167 -13.36 6.59 -20.37
C LEU A 167 -13.65 7.72 -21.36
N ASP A 168 -13.87 8.91 -20.81
CA ASP A 168 -13.68 10.17 -21.53
C ASP A 168 -12.44 10.89 -20.96
N TYR A 169 -11.76 11.66 -21.80
CA TYR A 169 -10.61 12.47 -21.41
C TYR A 169 -10.89 13.94 -21.73
N PHE A 170 -11.02 14.75 -20.69
CA PHE A 170 -11.20 16.19 -20.77
C PHE A 170 -10.57 16.84 -19.53
N ASP A 171 -10.23 18.13 -19.63
CA ASP A 171 -9.54 18.87 -18.55
C ASP A 171 -8.30 18.16 -18.00
N ASP A 172 -7.56 17.49 -18.89
CA ASP A 172 -6.36 16.70 -18.59
C ASP A 172 -6.56 15.55 -17.59
N GLN A 173 -7.78 15.03 -17.47
CA GLN A 173 -8.13 13.93 -16.56
C GLN A 173 -8.99 12.86 -17.25
N TYR A 174 -8.84 11.62 -16.79
CA TYR A 174 -9.71 10.51 -17.19
C TYR A 174 -10.95 10.46 -16.29
N HIS A 175 -12.12 10.33 -16.92
CA HIS A 175 -13.40 10.19 -16.23
C HIS A 175 -14.07 8.88 -16.62
N ASP A 176 -14.53 8.12 -15.62
CA ASP A 176 -15.36 6.94 -15.86
C ASP A 176 -16.74 7.36 -16.36
N VAL A 177 -17.18 6.79 -17.48
CA VAL A 177 -18.46 7.13 -18.10
C VAL A 177 -19.46 5.99 -17.96
N ASP A 178 -19.19 4.86 -18.62
CA ASP A 178 -20.10 3.72 -18.67
C ASP A 178 -19.38 2.45 -18.22
N LEU A 179 -20.03 1.63 -17.37
CA LEU A 179 -19.60 0.25 -17.13
C LEU A 179 -19.96 -0.60 -18.35
N LEU A 180 -18.94 -1.07 -19.08
CA LEU A 180 -19.12 -1.87 -20.29
C LEU A 180 -19.28 -3.36 -19.98
N TYR A 181 -18.47 -3.86 -19.04
CA TYR A 181 -18.44 -5.27 -18.67
C TYR A 181 -18.08 -5.44 -17.21
N GLU A 182 -18.64 -6.49 -16.60
CA GLU A 182 -18.26 -6.95 -15.28
C GLU A 182 -18.24 -8.48 -15.21
N LYS A 183 -17.30 -9.02 -14.41
CA LYS A 183 -17.25 -10.44 -14.04
C LYS A 183 -16.72 -10.56 -12.61
N ASN A 184 -17.48 -11.24 -11.75
CA ASN A 184 -17.15 -11.32 -10.33
C ASN A 184 -15.87 -12.10 -10.04
N VAL A 185 -15.64 -13.20 -10.76
CA VAL A 185 -14.50 -14.08 -10.57
C VAL A 185 -14.02 -14.59 -11.92
N ILE A 186 -12.72 -14.48 -12.17
CA ILE A 186 -12.00 -15.14 -13.28
C ILE A 186 -10.98 -16.08 -12.64
N SER A 187 -11.03 -17.35 -13.02
CA SER A 187 -10.17 -18.39 -12.46
C SER A 187 -8.71 -18.23 -12.94
N PRO A 188 -7.71 -18.74 -12.20
CA PRO A 188 -6.29 -18.63 -12.58
C PRO A 188 -5.91 -19.22 -13.95
N ASP A 189 -6.72 -20.15 -14.47
CA ASP A 189 -6.55 -20.83 -15.74
C ASP A 189 -7.35 -20.22 -16.90
N GLU A 190 -8.22 -19.24 -16.60
CA GLU A 190 -9.01 -18.50 -17.59
C GLU A 190 -8.24 -17.26 -18.07
N ALA A 191 -8.20 -17.06 -19.39
CA ALA A 191 -7.77 -15.81 -19.98
C ALA A 191 -8.96 -14.87 -20.19
N VAL A 192 -8.72 -13.56 -20.11
CA VAL A 192 -9.65 -12.54 -20.59
C VAL A 192 -9.15 -12.01 -21.93
N TYR A 193 -10.01 -12.03 -22.93
CA TYR A 193 -9.75 -11.42 -24.23
C TYR A 193 -10.66 -10.22 -24.42
N ILE A 194 -10.10 -9.02 -24.56
CA ILE A 194 -10.84 -7.78 -24.79
C ILE A 194 -10.59 -7.35 -26.23
N ARG A 195 -11.60 -7.54 -27.09
CA ARG A 195 -11.56 -7.08 -28.48
C ARG A 195 -11.86 -5.60 -28.55
N ILE A 196 -10.84 -4.81 -28.91
CA ILE A 196 -10.92 -3.35 -28.98
C ILE A 196 -9.80 -2.78 -29.88
N LYS A 197 -10.10 -1.68 -30.56
CA LYS A 197 -9.12 -0.77 -31.14
C LYS A 197 -8.43 0.04 -30.04
N ILE A 198 -7.14 -0.21 -29.89
CA ILE A 198 -6.32 0.47 -28.89
C ILE A 198 -5.82 1.81 -29.46
N PRO A 199 -6.08 2.94 -28.79
CA PRO A 199 -5.66 4.27 -29.25
C PRO A 199 -4.18 4.56 -28.91
N GLU A 200 -3.51 5.39 -29.71
CA GLU A 200 -2.06 5.69 -29.57
C GLU A 200 -1.68 6.62 -28.40
N LYS A 201 -2.62 7.31 -27.75
CA LYS A 201 -2.26 8.34 -26.75
C LYS A 201 -3.23 8.47 -25.59
N ILE A 202 -4.51 8.54 -25.92
CA ILE A 202 -5.58 8.74 -24.95
C ILE A 202 -6.37 7.45 -24.89
N GLY A 203 -6.29 6.75 -23.76
CA GLY A 203 -7.02 5.50 -23.56
C GLY A 203 -8.53 5.73 -23.55
N THR A 204 -9.27 4.79 -24.14
CA THR A 204 -10.75 4.86 -24.23
C THR A 204 -11.45 3.94 -23.23
N ILE A 205 -10.68 3.08 -22.55
CA ILE A 205 -11.21 2.16 -21.55
C ILE A 205 -10.31 2.11 -20.31
N LYS A 206 -10.91 1.78 -19.17
CA LYS A 206 -10.23 1.40 -17.95
C LYS A 206 -10.55 -0.04 -17.62
N ILE A 207 -9.52 -0.88 -17.50
CA ILE A 207 -9.62 -2.22 -16.94
C ILE A 207 -9.32 -2.10 -15.44
N SER A 208 -10.17 -2.68 -14.59
CA SER A 208 -9.96 -2.65 -13.15
C SER A 208 -10.39 -3.95 -12.50
N PHE A 209 -9.69 -4.35 -11.45
CA PHE A 209 -10.04 -5.53 -10.66
C PHE A 209 -9.38 -5.54 -9.29
N GLU A 210 -9.87 -6.41 -8.42
CA GLU A 210 -9.32 -6.64 -7.08
C GLU A 210 -8.23 -7.72 -7.11
N THR A 211 -7.08 -7.40 -6.51
CA THR A 211 -5.99 -8.36 -6.28
C THR A 211 -6.32 -9.26 -5.07
N LYS A 212 -5.60 -10.38 -4.91
CA LYS A 212 -5.76 -11.25 -3.73
C LYS A 212 -5.54 -10.52 -2.41
N ASN A 213 -4.74 -9.45 -2.43
CA ASN A 213 -4.37 -8.65 -1.26
C ASN A 213 -5.37 -7.52 -0.98
N GLY A 214 -6.53 -7.50 -1.65
CA GLY A 214 -7.58 -6.50 -1.41
C GLY A 214 -7.27 -5.10 -1.96
N TYR A 215 -6.33 -5.00 -2.91
CA TYR A 215 -6.03 -3.76 -3.64
C TYR A 215 -6.76 -3.72 -4.97
N ILE A 216 -7.00 -2.52 -5.50
CA ILE A 216 -7.56 -2.32 -6.82
C ILE A 216 -6.41 -2.05 -7.78
N TYR A 217 -6.20 -2.97 -8.71
CA TYR A 217 -5.37 -2.72 -9.89
C TYR A 217 -6.22 -2.04 -10.96
N THR A 218 -5.67 -1.02 -11.60
CA THR A 218 -6.27 -0.38 -12.78
C THR A 218 -5.25 -0.26 -13.89
N ALA A 219 -5.70 -0.42 -15.13
CA ALA A 219 -4.90 -0.21 -16.33
C ALA A 219 -5.71 0.49 -17.40
N ILE A 220 -5.11 1.53 -17.98
CA ILE A 220 -5.63 2.23 -19.16
C ILE A 220 -4.70 1.89 -20.33
N PRO A 221 -5.15 1.06 -21.29
CA PRO A 221 -4.31 0.64 -22.41
C PRO A 221 -4.23 1.70 -23.51
N THR A 222 -3.02 1.91 -24.02
CA THR A 222 -2.70 2.75 -25.18
C THR A 222 -1.67 2.04 -26.07
N LEU A 223 -1.52 2.46 -27.32
CA LEU A 223 -0.40 2.04 -28.16
C LEU A 223 0.76 3.01 -28.00
N SER A 224 1.98 2.52 -28.12
CA SER A 224 3.16 3.34 -28.34
C SER A 224 3.08 4.11 -29.67
N ASP A 225 3.90 5.16 -29.79
CA ASP A 225 4.03 5.93 -31.04
C ASP A 225 4.50 5.07 -32.23
N ASP A 226 5.17 3.94 -32.00
CA ASP A 226 5.57 2.96 -33.03
C ASP A 226 4.47 1.93 -33.39
N LYS A 227 3.25 2.11 -32.86
CA LYS A 227 1.99 1.41 -33.17
C LYS A 227 1.96 -0.10 -32.95
N ASN A 228 3.00 -0.68 -32.36
CA ASN A 228 3.11 -2.13 -32.20
C ASN A 228 3.31 -2.59 -30.75
N LYS A 229 3.44 -1.66 -29.79
CA LYS A 229 3.64 -2.00 -28.39
C LYS A 229 2.46 -1.49 -27.55
N LEU A 230 1.89 -2.39 -26.76
CA LEU A 230 0.91 -2.03 -25.74
C LEU A 230 1.62 -1.28 -24.61
N ASN A 231 1.15 -0.07 -24.34
CA ASN A 231 1.48 0.69 -23.14
C ASN A 231 0.29 0.61 -22.18
N LEU A 232 0.59 0.51 -20.89
CA LEU A 232 -0.41 0.46 -19.83
C LEU A 232 -0.11 1.61 -18.86
N HIS A 233 -1.08 2.51 -18.70
CA HIS A 233 -1.05 3.46 -17.59
C HIS A 233 -1.67 2.75 -16.39
N GLU A 234 -0.81 2.13 -15.58
CA GLU A 234 -1.19 1.26 -14.48
C GLU A 234 -1.17 2.00 -13.15
N SER A 235 -2.08 1.61 -12.24
CA SER A 235 -2.00 1.98 -10.83
C SER A 235 -2.52 0.85 -9.96
N ILE A 236 -2.03 0.80 -8.72
CA ILE A 236 -2.52 -0.10 -7.69
C ILE A 236 -2.78 0.72 -6.43
N THR A 237 -4.01 0.65 -5.93
CA THR A 237 -4.49 1.48 -4.83
C THR A 237 -5.23 0.64 -3.80
N PRO A 238 -5.24 1.03 -2.51
CA PRO A 238 -6.11 0.40 -1.52
C PRO A 238 -7.58 0.50 -1.96
N LYS A 239 -8.38 -0.51 -1.61
CA LYS A 239 -9.82 -0.55 -1.86
C LYS A 239 -10.60 0.44 -1.00
#